data_AF-A0A1B8C154-F1
#
_entry.id   AF-A0A1B8C154-F1
#
_cell.length_a   1.000
_cell.length_b   1.000
_cell.length_c   1.000
_cell.angle_alpha   90.00
_cell.angle_beta   90.00
_cell.angle_gamma   90.00
#
_symmetry.space_group_name_H-M   'P 1'
#
loop_
_entity.id
_entity.type
_entity.pdbx_description
1 polymer ?
#
loop_
_entity_poly.entity_id
_entity_poly.type
_entity_poly.pdbx_seq_one_letter_code
_entity_poly.pdbx_strand_id
1 'polypeptide(L)'
;MGQMQSKLGFNAGSSSNGKVTEKTLASVDIDVKTQITTPGKDSWYYPVDIANDLQGVDLPAEVKAEVLNTAWEYTRCSAPQYTNWGRYIAFMRTITICTIAEFRGKLVDVSASDNIMGYDVGSTLATLFEGTPGHTDMAREYRSFLLLTADKSSDRRDGELFRRYVNALAQSPRQWFRMRDCDALVRYTMACALVSNDHDDVWFTDEQFEILSEIYITLYDAVAFFKHRSEGETHNTYAYMPEHLRVKAYQQSREILWALDTAWAQHPGRQIAINFIRLTSGPTHLMMRRYRFVEESLTIGRRETDEVISQARTNAKLWNRVDGNKRGVNDTQRYKDLLAQSDKLMFPGLAGFLESGGDGSCKDCRYRDSYGAETSHEFGGVKLCDGCKSTWQAYLESLPERARKVLPEIVLVEVR
;
A
#
# COMPACT_ATOMS: atom_id res chain seq x y z
N MET A 1 -30.42 72.45 14.01
CA MET A 1 -30.33 71.61 15.23
C MET A 1 -29.30 70.53 14.95
N GLY A 2 -28.20 70.52 15.72
CA GLY A 2 -27.10 69.52 15.75
C GLY A 2 -26.31 69.35 14.45
N GLN A 3 -25.21 70.07 14.16
CA GLN A 3 -23.81 69.85 14.65
C GLN A 3 -23.30 68.42 14.41
N MET A 4 -22.09 68.12 13.91
CA MET A 4 -20.90 68.85 13.42
C MET A 4 -20.05 67.76 12.71
N GLN A 5 -19.52 67.98 11.50
CA GLN A 5 -18.12 68.43 11.24
C GLN A 5 -17.04 67.56 11.93
N SER A 6 -15.90 67.20 11.34
CA SER A 6 -15.27 67.59 10.08
C SER A 6 -14.09 66.66 9.77
N LYS A 7 -13.76 66.64 8.48
CA LYS A 7 -12.44 66.36 7.88
C LYS A 7 -11.25 66.92 8.67
N LEU A 8 -10.07 66.31 8.44
CA LEU A 8 -8.73 66.86 8.15
C LEU A 8 -7.70 65.81 8.63
N GLY A 9 -6.57 65.51 7.99
CA GLY A 9 -5.84 66.08 6.88
C GLY A 9 -4.49 65.35 6.78
N PHE A 10 -3.86 65.40 5.61
CA PHE A 10 -2.51 64.90 5.31
C PHE A 10 -1.42 65.60 6.14
N ASN A 11 -0.35 64.92 6.58
CA ASN A 11 0.98 64.87 5.91
C ASN A 11 2.15 64.43 6.82
N ALA A 12 3.04 63.63 6.21
CA ALA A 12 4.51 63.55 6.29
C ALA A 12 5.27 63.62 7.63
N GLY A 13 6.17 62.66 7.85
CA GLY A 13 7.37 62.87 8.69
C GLY A 13 8.18 61.62 9.09
N SER A 14 9.35 61.46 8.44
CA SER A 14 10.63 61.05 9.03
C SER A 14 10.91 59.58 9.46
N SER A 15 11.61 58.87 8.58
CA SER A 15 12.81 58.02 8.80
C SER A 15 13.30 57.80 10.24
N SER A 16 13.47 56.51 10.61
CA SER A 16 14.72 56.05 11.23
C SER A 16 14.96 54.56 10.98
N ASN A 17 16.20 54.25 10.57
CA ASN A 17 16.75 52.91 10.44
C ASN A 17 16.69 52.15 11.78
N GLY A 18 16.00 51.01 11.79
CA GLY A 18 16.05 50.04 12.88
C GLY A 18 16.34 48.65 12.33
N LYS A 19 17.55 48.14 12.57
CA LYS A 19 17.97 46.75 12.31
C LYS A 19 16.89 45.77 12.77
N VAL A 20 16.41 44.91 11.87
CA VAL A 20 15.69 43.70 12.25
C VAL A 20 16.74 42.72 12.76
N THR A 21 16.90 42.63 14.08
CA THR A 21 17.63 41.53 14.71
C THR A 21 16.70 40.32 14.73
N GLU A 22 17.14 39.25 14.08
CA GLU A 22 16.65 37.88 14.24
C GLU A 22 16.65 37.55 15.74
N LYS A 23 15.49 37.66 16.38
CA LYS A 23 15.29 37.05 17.68
C LYS A 23 15.08 35.57 17.44
N THR A 24 16.15 34.81 17.61
CA THR A 24 16.12 33.36 17.83
C THR A 24 15.03 33.06 18.85
N LEU A 25 13.92 32.50 18.40
CA LEU A 25 12.95 31.84 19.27
C LEU A 25 13.64 30.57 19.77
N ALA A 26 14.37 30.71 20.88
CA ALA A 26 14.78 29.58 21.68
C ALA A 26 13.51 28.79 22.04
N SER A 27 13.58 27.49 21.79
CA SER A 27 12.57 26.49 22.12
C SER A 27 12.09 26.69 23.55
N VAL A 28 10.92 27.29 23.70
CA VAL A 28 10.15 27.12 24.92
C VAL A 28 9.62 25.70 24.82
N ASP A 29 10.22 24.79 25.60
CA ASP A 29 9.69 23.45 25.84
C ASP A 29 8.28 23.60 26.40
N ILE A 30 7.29 23.54 25.51
CA ILE A 30 5.91 23.31 25.90
C ILE A 30 5.86 21.84 26.27
N ASP A 31 6.01 21.56 27.57
CA ASP A 31 5.72 20.27 28.16
C ASP A 31 4.20 20.03 28.06
N VAL A 32 3.76 19.63 26.87
CA VAL A 32 2.42 19.12 26.64
C VAL A 32 2.36 17.78 27.35
N LYS A 33 1.96 17.79 28.63
CA LYS A 33 1.51 16.59 29.33
C LYS A 33 0.47 15.91 28.44
N THR A 34 0.89 14.85 27.77
CA THR A 34 0.04 14.03 26.92
C THR A 34 -1.03 13.45 27.85
N GLN A 35 -2.24 14.00 27.81
CA GLN A 35 -3.37 13.34 28.45
C GLN A 35 -3.53 12.01 27.73
N ILE A 36 -3.10 10.93 28.39
CA ILE A 36 -3.43 9.57 27.98
C ILE A 36 -4.92 9.42 28.26
N THR A 37 -5.75 9.86 27.30
CA THR A 37 -7.15 9.46 27.28
C THR A 37 -7.13 7.97 26.99
N THR A 38 -7.64 7.17 27.94
CA THR A 38 -7.91 5.75 27.69
C THR A 38 -8.78 5.69 26.44
N PRO A 39 -8.34 5.04 25.35
CA PRO A 39 -9.16 4.95 24.14
C PRO A 39 -10.51 4.33 24.52
N GLY A 40 -11.61 5.01 24.18
CA GLY A 40 -12.94 4.42 24.32
C GLY A 40 -13.03 3.13 23.50
N LYS A 41 -13.92 2.20 23.88
CA LYS A 41 -14.17 1.01 23.05
C LYS A 41 -14.82 1.46 21.75
N ASP A 42 -14.13 1.27 20.64
CA ASP A 42 -14.61 1.70 19.32
C ASP A 42 -15.89 0.95 18.93
N SER A 43 -16.80 1.66 18.28
CA SER A 43 -17.97 1.04 17.62
C SER A 43 -17.54 0.44 16.28
N TRP A 44 -18.08 -0.73 15.95
CA TRP A 44 -17.88 -1.38 14.65
C TRP A 44 -18.96 -0.97 13.66
N TYR A 45 -18.53 -0.56 12.47
CA TYR A 45 -19.44 -0.18 11.39
C TYR A 45 -19.10 -1.05 10.20
N TYR A 46 -19.95 -2.02 9.87
CA TYR A 46 -19.90 -2.76 8.62
C TYR A 46 -21.33 -3.14 8.21
N PRO A 47 -21.59 -3.36 6.91
CA PRO A 47 -22.93 -3.69 6.43
C PRO A 47 -23.42 -5.04 6.97
N VAL A 48 -24.75 -5.16 7.11
CA VAL A 48 -25.40 -6.39 7.56
C VAL A 48 -25.13 -7.57 6.62
N ASP A 49 -24.88 -7.30 5.33
CA ASP A 49 -24.62 -8.28 4.29
C ASP A 49 -23.35 -9.12 4.51
N ILE A 50 -22.39 -8.62 5.30
CA ILE A 50 -21.14 -9.33 5.64
C ILE A 50 -21.05 -9.72 7.13
N ALA A 51 -22.08 -9.39 7.93
CA ALA A 51 -22.04 -9.56 9.38
C ALA A 51 -21.85 -11.03 9.83
N ASN A 52 -22.18 -11.98 8.96
CA ASN A 52 -22.14 -13.41 9.24
C ASN A 52 -21.03 -14.16 8.48
N ASP A 53 -20.23 -13.49 7.63
CA ASP A 53 -19.36 -14.17 6.68
C ASP A 53 -18.20 -14.97 7.33
N LEU A 54 -17.91 -14.74 8.62
CA LEU A 54 -16.86 -15.45 9.38
C LEU A 54 -17.40 -16.34 10.51
N GLN A 55 -18.71 -16.62 10.56
CA GLN A 55 -19.30 -17.38 11.68
C GLN A 55 -18.65 -18.76 11.86
N GLY A 56 -18.40 -19.48 10.76
CA GLY A 56 -17.78 -20.82 10.76
C GLY A 56 -16.26 -20.85 10.95
N VAL A 57 -15.60 -19.69 11.05
CA VAL A 57 -14.13 -19.62 11.19
C VAL A 57 -13.75 -19.64 12.67
N ASP A 58 -12.73 -20.41 13.05
CA ASP A 58 -12.22 -20.46 14.42
C ASP A 58 -11.36 -19.21 14.75
N LEU A 59 -12.05 -18.10 15.03
CA LEU A 59 -11.47 -16.83 15.47
C LEU A 59 -12.32 -16.23 16.61
N PRO A 60 -11.71 -15.50 17.56
CA PRO A 60 -12.47 -14.75 18.57
C PRO A 60 -13.45 -13.76 17.93
N ALA A 61 -14.62 -13.57 18.56
CA ALA A 61 -15.67 -12.69 18.02
C ALA A 61 -15.20 -11.25 17.80
N GLU A 62 -14.37 -10.70 18.70
CA GLU A 62 -13.82 -9.36 18.55
C GLU A 62 -12.86 -9.26 17.36
N VAL A 63 -12.09 -10.32 17.08
CA VAL A 63 -11.21 -10.38 15.89
C VAL A 63 -12.03 -10.45 14.61
N LYS A 64 -13.12 -11.24 14.60
CA LYS A 64 -14.04 -11.29 13.45
C LYS A 64 -14.64 -9.91 13.16
N ALA A 65 -15.13 -9.22 14.18
CA ALA A 65 -15.68 -7.88 14.04
C ALA A 65 -14.63 -6.87 13.54
N GLU A 66 -13.40 -6.93 14.06
CA GLU A 66 -12.30 -6.07 13.61
C GLU A 66 -11.93 -6.33 12.14
N VAL A 67 -11.92 -7.59 11.70
CA VAL A 67 -11.68 -7.96 10.29
C VAL A 67 -12.77 -7.40 9.37
N LEU A 68 -14.05 -7.62 9.70
CA LEU A 68 -15.17 -7.14 8.89
C LEU A 68 -15.21 -5.60 8.83
N ASN A 69 -14.93 -4.95 9.96
CA ASN A 69 -14.82 -3.49 10.02
C ASN A 69 -13.63 -2.99 9.18
N THR A 70 -12.48 -3.66 9.24
CA THR A 70 -11.30 -3.33 8.43
C THR A 70 -11.61 -3.46 6.95
N ALA A 71 -12.33 -4.51 6.54
CA ALA A 71 -12.73 -4.70 5.16
C ALA A 71 -13.65 -3.58 4.65
N TRP A 72 -14.60 -3.14 5.47
CA TRP A 72 -15.45 -1.99 5.16
C TRP A 72 -14.68 -0.68 5.09
N GLU A 73 -13.81 -0.39 6.06
CA GLU A 73 -12.98 0.82 6.08
C GLU A 73 -12.07 0.89 4.84
N TYR A 74 -11.38 -0.20 4.53
CA TYR A 74 -10.49 -0.27 3.36
C TYR A 74 -11.26 -0.10 2.06
N THR A 75 -12.39 -0.79 1.90
CA THR A 75 -13.20 -0.74 0.68
C THR A 75 -13.75 0.67 0.46
N ARG A 76 -14.19 1.38 1.51
CA ARG A 76 -14.61 2.78 1.42
C ARG A 76 -13.48 3.76 1.15
N CYS A 77 -12.27 3.50 1.65
CA CYS A 77 -11.12 4.32 1.30
C CYS A 77 -10.75 4.13 -0.18
N SER A 78 -10.86 2.90 -0.67
CA SER A 78 -10.41 2.51 -2.02
C SER A 78 -11.42 2.80 -3.11
N ALA A 79 -12.71 2.67 -2.80
CA ALA A 79 -13.83 2.93 -3.67
C ALA A 79 -14.88 3.72 -2.87
N PRO A 80 -14.69 5.04 -2.70
CA PRO A 80 -15.56 5.88 -1.85
C PRO A 80 -16.97 6.04 -2.41
N GLN A 81 -17.15 5.75 -3.70
CA GLN A 81 -18.41 5.75 -4.42
C GLN A 81 -18.62 4.35 -5.00
N TYR A 82 -19.89 3.98 -5.15
CA TYR A 82 -20.32 2.75 -5.80
C TYR A 82 -21.74 2.94 -6.36
N THR A 83 -22.02 2.30 -7.47
CA THR A 83 -23.37 2.17 -8.06
C THR A 83 -23.85 0.73 -8.04
N ASN A 84 -22.93 -0.22 -7.86
CA ASN A 84 -23.20 -1.65 -7.83
C ASN A 84 -22.91 -2.24 -6.45
N TRP A 85 -23.94 -2.32 -5.60
CA TRP A 85 -23.79 -2.83 -4.23
C TRP A 85 -23.34 -4.29 -4.19
N GLY A 86 -23.83 -5.14 -5.10
CA GLY A 86 -23.46 -6.56 -5.13
C GLY A 86 -21.96 -6.76 -5.36
N ARG A 87 -21.39 -6.04 -6.34
CA ARG A 87 -19.93 -6.03 -6.58
C ARG A 87 -19.17 -5.40 -5.42
N TYR A 88 -19.71 -4.36 -4.80
CA TYR A 88 -19.11 -3.74 -3.62
C TYR A 88 -19.05 -4.69 -2.40
N ILE A 89 -20.09 -5.51 -2.17
CA ILE A 89 -20.08 -6.59 -1.18
C ILE A 89 -19.01 -7.63 -1.54
N ALA A 90 -18.97 -8.08 -2.80
CA ALA A 90 -17.95 -9.04 -3.24
C ALA A 90 -16.54 -8.49 -3.03
N PHE A 91 -16.30 -7.20 -3.31
CA PHE A 91 -15.03 -6.53 -3.04
C PHE A 91 -14.69 -6.57 -1.55
N MET A 92 -15.62 -6.21 -0.66
CA MET A 92 -15.43 -6.33 0.79
C MET A 92 -15.11 -7.76 1.25
N ARG A 93 -15.72 -8.78 0.64
CA ARG A 93 -15.40 -10.19 0.94
C ARG A 93 -13.98 -10.53 0.56
N THR A 94 -13.51 -10.04 -0.59
CA THR A 94 -12.10 -10.21 -0.96
C THR A 94 -11.17 -9.51 0.02
N ILE A 95 -11.48 -8.28 0.48
CA ILE A 95 -10.67 -7.61 1.50
C ILE A 95 -10.74 -8.31 2.87
N THR A 96 -11.86 -8.94 3.21
CA THR A 96 -11.98 -9.77 4.42
C THR A 96 -10.96 -10.91 4.40
N ILE A 97 -10.91 -11.66 3.28
CA ILE A 97 -9.93 -12.73 3.10
C ILE A 97 -8.51 -12.15 3.12
N CYS A 98 -8.25 -11.01 2.46
CA CYS A 98 -6.94 -10.36 2.46
C CYS A 98 -6.46 -10.00 3.86
N THR A 99 -7.34 -9.39 4.66
CA THR A 99 -7.03 -8.98 6.01
C THR A 99 -6.59 -10.21 6.82
N ILE A 100 -7.32 -11.31 6.76
CA ILE A 100 -6.93 -12.55 7.45
C ILE A 100 -5.64 -13.14 6.87
N ALA A 101 -5.47 -13.14 5.54
CA ALA A 101 -4.24 -13.58 4.90
C ALA A 101 -3.04 -12.79 5.41
N GLU A 102 -3.19 -11.50 5.71
CA GLU A 102 -2.09 -10.67 6.20
C GLU A 102 -1.67 -10.99 7.63
N PHE A 103 -2.55 -11.35 8.57
CA PHE A 103 -2.12 -11.60 9.97
C PHE A 103 -2.22 -13.07 10.42
N ARG A 104 -2.91 -13.93 9.67
CA ARG A 104 -3.15 -15.36 9.94
C ARG A 104 -3.14 -16.19 8.66
N GLY A 105 -2.09 -16.09 7.87
CA GLY A 105 -1.95 -16.80 6.58
C GLY A 105 -2.10 -18.32 6.65
N LYS A 106 -1.93 -18.93 7.81
CA LYS A 106 -2.20 -20.37 8.01
C LYS A 106 -3.65 -20.78 7.68
N LEU A 107 -4.60 -19.84 7.73
CA LEU A 107 -6.02 -20.07 7.40
C LEU A 107 -6.31 -19.97 5.90
N VAL A 108 -5.33 -19.57 5.10
CA VAL A 108 -5.46 -19.31 3.66
C VAL A 108 -4.52 -20.25 2.91
N ASP A 109 -5.11 -21.11 2.08
CA ASP A 109 -4.40 -21.97 1.13
C ASP A 109 -5.17 -22.02 -0.20
N VAL A 110 -4.83 -21.08 -1.07
CA VAL A 110 -5.44 -20.94 -2.40
C VAL A 110 -4.97 -22.02 -3.39
N SER A 111 -3.92 -22.77 -3.05
CA SER A 111 -3.45 -23.88 -3.87
C SER A 111 -4.24 -25.17 -3.66
N ALA A 112 -4.77 -25.35 -2.44
CA ALA A 112 -5.56 -26.52 -2.07
C ALA A 112 -7.04 -26.41 -2.47
N SER A 113 -7.63 -25.21 -2.37
CA SER A 113 -9.06 -25.02 -2.56
C SER A 113 -9.40 -23.56 -2.91
N ASP A 114 -10.44 -23.38 -3.74
CA ASP A 114 -11.07 -22.07 -3.96
C ASP A 114 -12.06 -21.72 -2.83
N ASN A 115 -12.44 -22.69 -1.98
CA ASN A 115 -13.19 -22.43 -0.76
C ASN A 115 -12.24 -22.08 0.39
N ILE A 116 -12.19 -20.80 0.76
CA ILE A 116 -11.31 -20.26 1.79
C ILE A 116 -12.19 -19.64 2.87
N MET A 117 -12.13 -20.17 4.09
CA MET A 117 -12.87 -19.63 5.26
C MET A 117 -14.39 -19.49 5.04
N GLY A 118 -14.97 -20.35 4.21
CA GLY A 118 -16.40 -20.30 3.86
C GLY A 118 -16.73 -19.43 2.66
N TYR A 119 -15.75 -18.70 2.11
CA TYR A 119 -15.90 -17.97 0.85
C TYR A 119 -15.51 -18.86 -0.34
N ASP A 120 -16.36 -18.91 -1.35
CA ASP A 120 -15.95 -19.38 -2.68
C ASP A 120 -15.24 -18.21 -3.40
N VAL A 121 -13.91 -18.27 -3.44
CA VAL A 121 -13.06 -17.24 -4.05
C VAL A 121 -13.36 -17.13 -5.54
N GLY A 122 -13.58 -18.25 -6.24
CA GLY A 122 -13.91 -18.26 -7.66
C GLY A 122 -15.22 -17.53 -7.95
N SER A 123 -16.28 -17.87 -7.22
CA SER A 123 -17.59 -17.23 -7.36
C SER A 123 -17.57 -15.76 -6.92
N THR A 124 -16.80 -15.41 -5.89
CA THR A 124 -16.66 -14.02 -5.43
C THR A 124 -15.96 -13.17 -6.50
N LEU A 125 -14.90 -13.69 -7.13
CA LEU A 125 -14.20 -13.02 -8.22
C LEU A 125 -15.05 -12.94 -9.50
N ALA A 126 -15.83 -13.98 -9.81
CA ALA A 126 -16.79 -13.94 -10.91
C ALA A 126 -17.86 -12.85 -10.68
N THR A 127 -18.37 -12.73 -9.45
CA THR A 127 -19.30 -11.63 -9.08
C THR A 127 -18.69 -10.26 -9.39
N LEU A 128 -17.39 -10.07 -9.14
CA LEU A 128 -16.68 -8.82 -9.43
C LEU A 128 -16.47 -8.60 -10.93
N PHE A 129 -15.93 -9.59 -11.62
CA PHE A 129 -15.28 -9.37 -12.92
C PHE A 129 -15.86 -10.16 -14.09
N GLU A 130 -16.85 -11.04 -13.89
CA GLU A 130 -17.46 -11.74 -15.00
C GLU A 130 -18.02 -10.75 -16.03
N GLY A 131 -17.71 -10.99 -17.32
CA GLY A 131 -18.06 -10.09 -18.42
C GLY A 131 -17.07 -8.93 -18.66
N THR A 132 -16.10 -8.71 -17.76
CA THR A 132 -15.06 -7.67 -17.95
C THR A 132 -13.85 -8.18 -18.73
N PRO A 133 -13.09 -7.30 -19.42
CA PRO A 133 -11.91 -7.70 -20.18
C PRO A 133 -10.81 -8.38 -19.34
N GLY A 134 -10.65 -7.98 -18.07
CA GLY A 134 -9.58 -8.50 -17.22
C GLY A 134 -10.01 -9.50 -16.17
N HIS A 135 -11.16 -10.17 -16.33
CA HIS A 135 -11.64 -11.19 -15.39
C HIS A 135 -10.55 -12.20 -15.02
N THR A 136 -9.98 -12.87 -16.01
CA THR A 136 -8.96 -13.91 -15.81
C THR A 136 -7.72 -13.35 -15.12
N ASP A 137 -7.27 -12.17 -15.53
CA ASP A 137 -6.05 -11.55 -15.00
C ASP A 137 -6.23 -11.06 -13.57
N MET A 138 -7.35 -10.41 -13.22
CA MET A 138 -7.63 -9.99 -11.85
C MET A 138 -7.86 -11.18 -10.92
N ALA A 139 -8.45 -12.25 -11.45
CA ALA A 139 -8.61 -13.49 -10.71
C ALA A 139 -7.26 -14.15 -10.38
N ARG A 140 -6.28 -14.08 -11.29
CA ARG A 140 -4.90 -14.52 -11.04
C ARG A 140 -4.14 -13.56 -10.14
N GLU A 141 -4.33 -12.25 -10.30
CA GLU A 141 -3.75 -11.21 -9.46
C GLU A 141 -4.10 -11.45 -7.99
N TYR A 142 -5.38 -11.68 -7.72
CA TYR A 142 -5.87 -11.93 -6.38
C TYR A 142 -5.34 -13.23 -5.77
N ARG A 143 -5.33 -14.32 -6.55
CA ARG A 143 -4.75 -15.59 -6.09
C ARG A 143 -3.26 -15.49 -5.81
N SER A 144 -2.53 -14.70 -6.61
CA SER A 144 -1.12 -14.42 -6.40
C SER A 144 -0.90 -13.71 -5.07
N PHE A 145 -1.65 -12.62 -4.83
CA PHE A 145 -1.60 -11.93 -3.56
C PHE A 145 -1.85 -12.89 -2.38
N LEU A 146 -2.93 -13.69 -2.43
CA LEU A 146 -3.24 -14.63 -1.36
C LEU A 146 -2.11 -15.65 -1.14
N LEU A 147 -1.53 -16.17 -2.23
CA LEU A 147 -0.44 -17.14 -2.17
C LEU A 147 0.77 -16.58 -1.42
N LEU A 148 1.25 -15.38 -1.79
CA LEU A 148 2.44 -14.80 -1.19
C LEU A 148 2.17 -14.24 0.21
N THR A 149 1.06 -13.53 0.39
CA THR A 149 0.69 -12.93 1.67
C THR A 149 0.44 -13.99 2.74
N ALA A 150 -0.20 -15.11 2.38
CA ALA A 150 -0.43 -16.19 3.32
C ALA A 150 0.87 -16.91 3.73
N ASP A 151 1.86 -17.02 2.83
CA ASP A 151 3.18 -17.54 3.19
C ASP A 151 3.91 -16.56 4.10
N LYS A 152 3.94 -15.27 3.75
CA LYS A 152 4.54 -14.17 4.52
C LYS A 152 4.08 -14.15 5.99
N SER A 153 2.80 -14.42 6.26
CA SER A 153 2.18 -14.30 7.59
C SER A 153 1.98 -15.64 8.32
N SER A 154 2.62 -16.72 7.86
CA SER A 154 2.55 -18.03 8.49
C SER A 154 3.95 -18.65 8.67
N ASP A 155 4.02 -19.86 9.24
CA ASP A 155 5.29 -20.61 9.31
C ASP A 155 5.84 -20.99 7.93
N ARG A 156 5.08 -20.78 6.85
CA ARG A 156 5.50 -21.03 5.46
C ARG A 156 6.41 -19.94 4.90
N ARG A 157 6.56 -18.81 5.60
CA ARG A 157 7.50 -17.74 5.25
C ARG A 157 8.95 -18.23 5.15
N ASP A 158 9.27 -19.30 5.87
CA ASP A 158 10.60 -19.89 5.84
C ASP A 158 10.74 -20.88 4.67
N GLY A 159 9.69 -21.09 3.85
CA GLY A 159 9.70 -21.99 2.70
C GLY A 159 10.38 -21.42 1.46
N GLU A 160 10.60 -22.30 0.48
CA GLU A 160 11.30 -21.98 -0.78
C GLU A 160 10.59 -20.90 -1.60
N LEU A 161 9.25 -20.89 -1.62
CA LEU A 161 8.47 -19.89 -2.35
C LEU A 161 8.77 -18.47 -1.86
N PHE A 162 8.61 -18.21 -0.56
CA PHE A 162 8.80 -16.87 -0.01
C PHE A 162 10.26 -16.44 -0.07
N ARG A 163 11.21 -17.36 0.15
CA ARG A 163 12.65 -17.13 -0.04
C ARG A 163 12.96 -16.64 -1.46
N ARG A 164 12.49 -17.37 -2.48
CA ARG A 164 12.69 -16.99 -3.88
C ARG A 164 11.96 -15.69 -4.24
N TYR A 165 10.77 -15.49 -3.70
CA TYR A 165 10.00 -14.26 -3.88
C TYR A 165 10.76 -13.03 -3.38
N VAL A 166 11.28 -13.06 -2.15
CA VAL A 166 12.05 -11.93 -1.61
C VAL A 166 13.36 -11.71 -2.37
N ASN A 167 14.03 -12.77 -2.83
CA ASN A 167 15.22 -12.62 -3.67
C ASN A 167 14.90 -11.95 -5.01
N ALA A 168 13.80 -12.34 -5.64
CA ALA A 168 13.36 -11.79 -6.92
C ALA A 168 12.99 -10.30 -6.83
N LEU A 169 12.59 -9.77 -5.66
CA LEU A 169 12.36 -8.33 -5.46
C LEU A 169 13.58 -7.47 -5.82
N ALA A 170 14.80 -7.99 -5.62
CA ALA A 170 16.03 -7.24 -5.86
C ALA A 170 16.49 -7.24 -7.33
N GLN A 171 15.84 -8.01 -8.20
CA GLN A 171 16.34 -8.30 -9.55
C GLN A 171 16.37 -7.07 -10.45
N SER A 172 15.27 -6.31 -10.49
CA SER A 172 15.18 -5.05 -11.23
C SER A 172 14.06 -4.17 -10.66
N PRO A 173 14.17 -2.83 -10.78
CA PRO A 173 13.14 -1.93 -10.25
C PRO A 173 11.77 -2.10 -10.93
N ARG A 174 11.72 -2.35 -12.25
CA ARG A 174 10.44 -2.62 -12.96
C ARG A 174 9.75 -3.87 -12.42
N GLN A 175 10.50 -4.95 -12.23
CA GLN A 175 9.99 -6.18 -11.65
C GLN A 175 9.53 -5.98 -10.21
N TRP A 176 10.30 -5.23 -9.42
CA TRP A 176 9.93 -4.89 -8.06
C TRP A 176 8.56 -4.19 -7.99
N PHE A 177 8.34 -3.16 -8.82
CA PHE A 177 7.03 -2.49 -8.87
C PHE A 177 5.92 -3.43 -9.29
N ARG A 178 6.16 -4.34 -10.25
CA ARG A 178 5.14 -5.32 -10.66
C ARG A 178 4.79 -6.31 -9.54
N MET A 179 5.78 -6.78 -8.78
CA MET A 179 5.58 -7.66 -7.63
C MET A 179 4.89 -6.91 -6.49
N ARG A 180 5.30 -5.66 -6.22
CA ARG A 180 4.69 -4.80 -5.21
C ARG A 180 3.26 -4.38 -5.57
N ASP A 181 2.95 -4.19 -6.84
CA ASP A 181 1.59 -3.96 -7.34
C ASP A 181 0.66 -5.11 -6.97
N CYS A 182 1.11 -6.35 -7.15
CA CYS A 182 0.37 -7.53 -6.70
C CYS A 182 0.29 -7.61 -5.16
N ASP A 183 1.41 -7.43 -4.45
CA ASP A 183 1.48 -7.52 -2.98
C ASP A 183 0.64 -6.43 -2.28
N ALA A 184 0.51 -5.25 -2.88
CA ALA A 184 -0.32 -4.16 -2.40
C ALA A 184 -1.72 -4.13 -3.06
N LEU A 185 -2.05 -5.11 -3.91
CA LEU A 185 -3.32 -5.22 -4.65
C LEU A 185 -3.70 -3.95 -5.42
N VAL A 186 -2.75 -3.27 -6.04
CA VAL A 186 -3.00 -1.92 -6.59
C VAL A 186 -3.90 -1.98 -7.81
N ARG A 187 -3.47 -2.68 -8.87
CA ARG A 187 -4.30 -2.85 -10.07
C ARG A 187 -5.61 -3.59 -9.78
N TYR A 188 -5.56 -4.57 -8.87
CA TYR A 188 -6.73 -5.33 -8.45
C TYR A 188 -7.79 -4.44 -7.79
N THR A 189 -7.36 -3.61 -6.84
CA THR A 189 -8.26 -2.71 -6.11
C THR A 189 -8.80 -1.62 -7.01
N MET A 190 -7.98 -1.09 -7.93
CA MET A 190 -8.43 -0.16 -8.96
C MET A 190 -9.52 -0.78 -9.85
N ALA A 191 -9.32 -2.02 -10.29
CA ALA A 191 -10.32 -2.76 -11.06
C ALA A 191 -11.62 -3.00 -10.24
N CYS A 192 -11.50 -3.39 -8.97
CA CYS A 192 -12.65 -3.51 -8.06
C CYS A 192 -13.43 -2.20 -7.93
N ALA A 193 -12.73 -1.07 -7.83
CA ALA A 193 -13.37 0.25 -7.75
C ALA A 193 -14.14 0.58 -9.03
N LEU A 194 -13.57 0.29 -10.21
CA LEU A 194 -14.22 0.50 -11.50
C LEU A 194 -15.51 -0.32 -11.63
N VAL A 195 -15.43 -1.63 -11.42
CA VAL A 195 -16.59 -2.54 -11.59
C VAL A 195 -17.67 -2.31 -10.54
N SER A 196 -17.30 -1.84 -9.34
CA SER A 196 -18.26 -1.44 -8.30
C SER A 196 -19.02 -0.15 -8.62
N ASN A 197 -18.56 0.60 -9.64
CA ASN A 197 -19.21 1.80 -10.17
C ASN A 197 -19.71 1.59 -11.61
N ASP A 198 -19.89 0.33 -12.05
CA ASP A 198 -20.39 -0.04 -13.38
C ASP A 198 -19.57 0.55 -14.56
N HIS A 199 -18.27 0.78 -14.36
CA HIS A 199 -17.33 1.23 -15.40
C HIS A 199 -16.54 0.06 -16.00
N ASP A 200 -17.27 -0.98 -16.43
CA ASP A 200 -16.71 -2.22 -16.97
C ASP A 200 -15.98 -2.03 -18.32
N ASP A 201 -16.27 -0.93 -19.00
CA ASP A 201 -15.69 -0.50 -20.27
C ASP A 201 -14.34 0.20 -20.12
N VAL A 202 -14.00 0.65 -18.91
CA VAL A 202 -12.73 1.31 -18.62
C VAL A 202 -11.73 0.27 -18.15
N TRP A 203 -10.78 -0.08 -19.02
CA TRP A 203 -9.70 -0.99 -18.69
C TRP A 203 -8.36 -0.44 -19.16
N PHE A 204 -7.39 -0.37 -18.24
CA PHE A 204 -6.06 0.13 -18.56
C PHE A 204 -5.22 -0.94 -19.25
N THR A 205 -4.33 -0.48 -20.13
CA THR A 205 -3.27 -1.34 -20.68
C THR A 205 -2.26 -1.72 -19.59
N ASP A 206 -1.47 -2.76 -19.84
CA ASP A 206 -0.47 -3.21 -18.87
C ASP A 206 0.56 -2.13 -18.55
N GLU A 207 1.02 -1.37 -19.56
CA GLU A 207 1.93 -0.23 -19.32
C GLU A 207 1.27 0.88 -18.49
N GLN A 208 -0.02 1.15 -18.71
CA GLN A 208 -0.75 2.14 -17.90
C GLN A 208 -0.90 1.66 -16.46
N PHE A 209 -1.23 0.39 -16.23
CA PHE A 209 -1.25 -0.18 -14.89
C PHE A 209 0.13 -0.12 -14.22
N GLU A 210 1.22 -0.37 -14.94
CA GLU A 210 2.59 -0.23 -14.40
C GLU A 210 2.83 1.19 -13.86
N ILE A 211 2.53 2.23 -14.66
CA ILE A 211 2.74 3.63 -14.24
C ILE A 211 1.81 4.03 -13.08
N LEU A 212 0.52 3.71 -13.18
CA LEU A 212 -0.45 4.06 -12.14
C LEU A 212 -0.12 3.37 -10.80
N SER A 213 0.33 2.12 -10.86
CA SER A 213 0.72 1.36 -9.68
C SER A 213 2.03 1.87 -9.09
N GLU A 214 3.02 2.22 -9.91
CA GLU A 214 4.26 2.84 -9.44
C GLU A 214 4.03 4.18 -8.72
N ILE A 215 3.13 5.02 -9.25
CA ILE A 215 2.70 6.26 -8.58
C ILE A 215 2.09 5.95 -7.22
N TYR A 216 1.12 5.04 -7.17
CA TYR A 216 0.46 4.64 -5.93
C TYR A 216 1.46 4.12 -4.90
N ILE A 217 2.30 3.16 -5.29
CA ILE A 217 3.25 2.48 -4.42
C ILE A 217 4.26 3.47 -3.85
N THR A 218 4.80 4.35 -4.70
CA THR A 218 5.76 5.37 -4.28
C THR A 218 5.16 6.32 -3.25
N LEU A 219 3.93 6.77 -3.47
CA LEU A 219 3.22 7.64 -2.53
C LEU A 219 2.93 6.91 -1.21
N TYR A 220 2.39 5.68 -1.28
CA TYR A 220 2.03 4.87 -0.11
C TYR A 220 3.24 4.57 0.75
N ASP A 221 4.29 4.00 0.16
CA ASP A 221 5.48 3.55 0.87
C ASP A 221 6.26 4.73 1.49
N ALA A 222 6.12 5.93 0.93
CA ALA A 222 6.75 7.12 1.48
C ALA A 222 6.09 7.55 2.79
N VAL A 223 4.77 7.45 2.85
CA VAL A 223 3.97 7.74 4.04
C VAL A 223 4.12 6.63 5.07
N ALA A 224 4.09 5.37 4.63
CA ALA A 224 4.24 4.18 5.47
C ALA A 224 5.68 3.90 5.91
N PHE A 225 6.66 4.71 5.48
CA PHE A 225 8.10 4.44 5.62
C PHE A 225 8.52 3.95 7.01
N PHE A 226 8.25 4.73 8.06
CA PHE A 226 8.66 4.37 9.42
C PHE A 226 7.89 3.17 9.98
N LYS A 227 6.61 3.02 9.61
CA LYS A 227 5.79 1.86 9.98
C LYS A 227 6.37 0.59 9.35
N HIS A 228 6.55 0.57 8.02
CA HIS A 228 7.10 -0.57 7.30
C HIS A 228 8.50 -0.94 7.78
N ARG A 229 9.32 0.07 8.13
CA ARG A 229 10.64 -0.17 8.71
C ARG A 229 10.55 -0.75 10.13
N SER A 230 9.59 -0.31 10.95
CA SER A 230 9.30 -0.92 12.26
C SER A 230 8.91 -2.40 12.13
N GLU A 231 8.16 -2.75 11.08
CA GLU A 231 7.64 -4.09 10.80
C GLU A 231 8.68 -5.03 10.17
N GLY A 232 9.84 -4.50 9.76
CA GLY A 232 10.81 -5.23 8.97
C GLY A 232 10.27 -5.65 7.60
N GLU A 233 9.38 -4.83 7.03
CA GLU A 233 8.74 -5.09 5.74
C GLU A 233 9.80 -5.26 4.63
N THR A 234 9.59 -6.26 3.77
CA THR A 234 10.47 -6.59 2.63
C THR A 234 10.02 -5.92 1.34
N HIS A 235 8.83 -5.32 1.33
CA HIS A 235 8.14 -4.76 0.17
C HIS A 235 8.01 -3.23 0.18
N ASN A 236 8.78 -2.50 0.99
CA ASN A 236 8.79 -1.04 0.90
C ASN A 236 9.76 -0.56 -0.19
N THR A 237 9.33 0.38 -1.02
CA THR A 237 10.13 1.03 -2.09
C THR A 237 11.52 1.44 -1.60
N TYR A 238 11.58 2.03 -0.41
CA TYR A 238 12.79 2.60 0.18
C TYR A 238 13.67 1.59 0.93
N ALA A 239 13.28 0.30 0.93
CA ALA A 239 14.20 -0.79 1.27
C ALA A 239 15.23 -1.02 0.15
N TYR A 240 14.88 -0.68 -1.09
CA TYR A 240 15.70 -0.90 -2.29
C TYR A 240 16.19 0.42 -2.91
N MET A 241 15.35 1.45 -2.88
CA MET A 241 15.72 2.78 -3.36
C MET A 241 16.46 3.60 -2.30
N PRO A 242 17.35 4.54 -2.69
CA PRO A 242 18.01 5.42 -1.74
C PRO A 242 17.02 6.23 -0.89
N GLU A 243 17.03 6.04 0.42
CA GLU A 243 16.06 6.67 1.35
C GLU A 243 16.02 8.20 1.25
N HIS A 244 17.16 8.84 0.97
CA HIS A 244 17.26 10.30 0.84
C HIS A 244 16.45 10.87 -0.35
N LEU A 245 16.08 10.02 -1.32
CA LEU A 245 15.25 10.40 -2.46
C LEU A 245 13.74 10.30 -2.18
N ARG A 246 13.33 9.81 -1.00
CA ARG A 246 11.91 9.60 -0.65
C ARG A 246 11.04 10.82 -0.88
N VAL A 247 11.48 12.00 -0.45
CA VAL A 247 10.72 13.24 -0.61
C VAL A 247 10.60 13.62 -2.09
N LYS A 248 11.69 13.53 -2.85
CA LYS A 248 11.71 13.81 -4.29
C LYS A 248 10.79 12.85 -5.06
N ALA A 249 10.90 11.55 -4.78
CA ALA A 249 10.06 10.50 -5.38
C ALA A 249 8.56 10.74 -5.14
N TYR A 250 8.21 11.11 -3.89
CA TYR A 250 6.85 11.45 -3.52
C TYR A 250 6.34 12.68 -4.28
N GLN A 251 7.15 13.75 -4.35
CA GLN A 251 6.80 14.97 -5.08
C GLN A 251 6.55 14.69 -6.57
N GLN A 252 7.46 13.97 -7.22
CA GLN A 252 7.33 13.61 -8.64
C GLN A 252 6.07 12.77 -8.90
N SER A 253 5.82 11.74 -8.09
CA SER A 253 4.64 10.88 -8.23
C SER A 253 3.34 11.66 -8.02
N ARG A 254 3.34 12.60 -7.05
CA ARG A 254 2.18 13.46 -6.77
C ARG A 254 1.91 14.43 -7.92
N GLU A 255 2.94 15.04 -8.50
CA GLU A 255 2.78 15.96 -9.64
C GLU A 255 2.24 15.24 -10.88
N ILE A 256 2.73 14.02 -11.15
CA ILE A 256 2.19 13.17 -12.21
C ILE A 256 0.73 12.84 -11.95
N LEU A 257 0.37 12.46 -10.70
CA LEU A 257 -1.01 12.19 -10.32
C LEU A 257 -1.91 13.42 -10.51
N TRP A 258 -1.45 14.62 -10.17
CA TRP A 258 -2.20 15.87 -10.38
C TRP A 258 -2.38 16.22 -11.85
N ALA A 259 -1.36 15.98 -12.68
CA ALA A 259 -1.50 16.13 -14.12
C ALA A 259 -2.53 15.15 -14.68
N LEU A 260 -2.50 13.88 -14.25
CA LEU A 260 -3.52 12.90 -14.65
C LEU A 260 -4.92 13.27 -14.18
N ASP A 261 -5.06 13.73 -12.93
CA ASP A 261 -6.34 14.21 -12.39
C ASP A 261 -6.92 15.34 -13.26
N THR A 262 -6.09 16.33 -13.59
CA THR A 262 -6.47 17.46 -14.46
C THR A 262 -6.85 16.98 -15.86
N ALA A 263 -6.04 16.10 -16.47
CA ALA A 263 -6.27 15.58 -17.81
C ALA A 263 -7.53 14.71 -17.89
N TRP A 264 -7.86 14.00 -16.81
CA TRP A 264 -8.99 13.08 -16.74
C TRP A 264 -10.22 13.66 -16.05
N ALA A 265 -10.24 14.96 -15.75
CA ALA A 265 -11.31 15.61 -15.00
C ALA A 265 -12.73 15.39 -15.59
N GLN A 266 -12.83 15.19 -16.91
CA GLN A 266 -14.10 14.94 -17.61
C GLN A 266 -14.29 13.47 -18.03
N HIS A 267 -13.53 12.54 -17.43
CA HIS A 267 -13.59 11.10 -17.71
C HIS A 267 -13.99 10.34 -16.42
N PRO A 268 -15.30 10.12 -16.17
CA PRO A 268 -15.80 9.58 -14.90
C PRO A 268 -15.14 8.25 -14.48
N GLY A 269 -14.98 7.30 -15.40
CA GLY A 269 -14.32 6.04 -15.10
C GLY A 269 -12.83 6.20 -14.76
N ARG A 270 -12.11 7.09 -15.44
CA ARG A 270 -10.71 7.39 -15.10
C ARG A 270 -10.57 8.14 -13.78
N GLN A 271 -11.55 8.97 -13.43
CA GLN A 271 -11.62 9.64 -12.13
C GLN A 271 -11.78 8.65 -10.96
N ILE A 272 -12.38 7.48 -11.17
CA ILE A 272 -12.39 6.42 -10.15
C ILE A 272 -10.97 5.94 -9.83
N ALA A 273 -10.14 5.71 -10.86
CA ALA A 273 -8.75 5.33 -10.65
C ALA A 273 -7.95 6.43 -9.92
N ILE A 274 -8.17 7.70 -10.29
CA ILE A 274 -7.55 8.84 -9.60
C ILE A 274 -7.99 8.89 -8.13
N ASN A 275 -9.29 8.74 -7.85
CA ASN A 275 -9.81 8.77 -6.49
C ASN A 275 -9.28 7.61 -5.65
N PHE A 276 -9.20 6.41 -6.21
CA PHE A 276 -8.53 5.28 -5.58
C PHE A 276 -7.10 5.65 -5.20
N ILE A 277 -6.25 6.03 -6.16
CA ILE A 277 -4.84 6.33 -5.91
C ILE A 277 -4.72 7.45 -4.87
N ARG A 278 -5.43 8.56 -5.07
CA ARG A 278 -5.37 9.76 -4.21
C ARG A 278 -5.74 9.45 -2.76
N LEU A 279 -6.78 8.67 -2.51
CA LEU A 279 -7.25 8.37 -1.15
C LEU A 279 -6.42 7.27 -0.50
N THR A 280 -6.00 6.27 -1.25
CA THR A 280 -5.35 5.10 -0.68
C THR A 280 -3.84 5.22 -0.59
N SER A 281 -3.19 6.05 -1.41
CA SER A 281 -1.72 6.14 -1.44
C SER A 281 -1.10 6.97 -0.31
N GLY A 282 -1.87 7.31 0.72
CA GLY A 282 -1.41 8.16 1.82
C GLY A 282 -2.53 8.45 2.81
N PRO A 283 -3.64 9.09 2.39
CA PRO A 283 -4.75 9.41 3.29
C PRO A 283 -5.38 8.19 3.99
N THR A 284 -5.27 6.99 3.42
CA THR A 284 -5.71 5.75 4.12
C THR A 284 -5.08 5.60 5.51
N HIS A 285 -3.85 6.07 5.70
CA HIS A 285 -3.16 6.05 7.00
C HIS A 285 -3.83 6.94 8.05
N LEU A 286 -4.61 7.93 7.62
CA LEU A 286 -5.43 8.80 8.46
C LEU A 286 -6.83 8.23 8.71
N MET A 287 -7.36 7.53 7.72
CA MET A 287 -8.77 7.15 7.68
C MET A 287 -9.05 5.78 8.28
N MET A 288 -8.10 4.85 8.21
CA MET A 288 -8.31 3.51 8.75
C MET A 288 -7.75 3.37 10.16
N ARG A 289 -8.52 2.71 11.02
CA ARG A 289 -8.15 2.46 12.42
C ARG A 289 -6.86 1.66 12.54
N ARG A 290 -6.60 0.77 11.59
CA ARG A 290 -5.40 -0.06 11.54
C ARG A 290 -4.11 0.77 11.52
N TYR A 291 -4.11 2.01 11.00
CA TYR A 291 -2.87 2.80 10.82
C TYR A 291 -2.53 3.78 11.95
N ARG A 292 -3.20 3.67 13.11
CA ARG A 292 -2.82 4.29 14.39
C ARG A 292 -2.71 5.83 14.43
N PHE A 293 -3.13 6.55 13.40
CA PHE A 293 -2.99 8.01 13.36
C PHE A 293 -3.57 8.72 14.60
N VAL A 294 -4.78 8.36 15.02
CA VAL A 294 -5.44 8.95 16.20
C VAL A 294 -4.70 8.58 17.48
N GLU A 295 -4.31 7.32 17.63
CA GLU A 295 -3.56 6.85 18.80
C GLU A 295 -2.12 7.39 18.85
N GLU A 296 -1.58 7.83 17.71
CA GLU A 296 -0.28 8.49 17.58
C GLU A 296 -0.40 10.01 17.64
N SER A 297 -1.39 10.53 18.38
CA SER A 297 -1.57 11.98 18.60
C SER A 297 -1.73 12.76 17.29
N LEU A 298 -2.46 12.19 16.33
CA LEU A 298 -2.67 12.77 15.01
C LEU A 298 -1.34 13.00 14.26
N THR A 299 -0.40 12.06 14.41
CA THR A 299 0.89 12.07 13.73
C THR A 299 0.94 10.97 12.68
N ILE A 300 1.34 11.31 11.46
CA ILE A 300 1.62 10.32 10.42
C ILE A 300 3.11 9.99 10.43
N GLY A 301 3.44 8.71 10.42
CA GLY A 301 4.83 8.26 10.25
C GLY A 301 5.73 8.74 11.38
N ARG A 302 5.28 8.56 12.63
CA ARG A 302 6.13 8.80 13.80
C ARG A 302 7.40 7.96 13.65
N ARG A 303 8.56 8.55 13.97
CA ARG A 303 9.82 7.79 14.01
C ARG A 303 9.68 6.64 15.00
N GLU A 304 10.32 5.52 14.68
CA GLU A 304 10.22 4.33 15.51
C GLU A 304 10.75 4.59 16.92
N THR A 305 9.95 4.28 17.94
CA THR A 305 10.41 4.10 19.32
C THR A 305 10.43 2.61 19.64
N ASP A 306 11.14 2.19 20.69
CA ASP A 306 11.14 0.78 21.12
C ASP A 306 9.72 0.26 21.39
N GLU A 307 8.83 1.12 21.88
CA GLU A 307 7.41 0.81 22.07
C GLU A 307 6.67 0.59 20.73
N VAL A 308 6.84 1.49 19.76
CA VAL A 308 6.24 1.37 18.42
C VAL A 308 6.72 0.09 17.74
N ILE A 309 8.02 -0.20 17.84
CA ILE A 309 8.63 -1.41 17.33
C ILE A 309 8.04 -2.64 18.03
N SER A 310 7.92 -2.63 19.35
CA SER A 310 7.35 -3.74 20.13
C SER A 310 5.87 -4.00 19.79
N GLN A 311 5.07 -2.94 19.63
CA GLN A 311 3.66 -3.03 19.24
C GLN A 311 3.49 -3.56 17.81
N ALA A 312 4.33 -3.10 16.88
CA ALA A 312 4.39 -3.66 15.53
C ALA A 312 4.73 -5.16 15.55
N ARG A 313 5.63 -5.58 16.47
CA ARG A 313 6.07 -6.97 16.64
C ARG A 313 5.07 -7.89 17.37
N THR A 314 4.01 -7.34 17.98
CA THR A 314 2.99 -8.11 18.73
C THR A 314 1.64 -8.18 18.03
N ASN A 315 1.58 -7.86 16.73
CA ASN A 315 0.36 -7.84 15.91
C ASN A 315 -0.75 -6.97 16.51
N ALA A 316 -0.40 -5.88 17.20
CA ALA A 316 -1.38 -4.91 17.66
C ALA A 316 -2.18 -4.40 16.45
N LYS A 317 -3.52 -4.50 16.51
CA LYS A 317 -4.45 -4.17 15.41
C LYS A 317 -4.22 -4.96 14.11
N LEU A 318 -3.99 -6.27 14.20
CA LEU A 318 -3.86 -7.16 13.04
C LEU A 318 -2.68 -6.80 12.12
N TRP A 319 -1.61 -6.23 12.68
CA TRP A 319 -0.36 -5.99 11.94
C TRP A 319 0.37 -7.32 11.73
N ASN A 320 0.94 -7.49 10.53
CA ASN A 320 1.77 -8.65 10.23
C ASN A 320 3.23 -8.37 10.58
N ARG A 321 4.01 -9.45 10.70
CA ARG A 321 5.39 -9.47 11.15
C ARG A 321 6.28 -10.23 10.17
N VAL A 322 7.43 -9.65 9.81
CA VAL A 322 8.55 -10.40 9.19
C VAL A 322 9.75 -10.33 10.13
N ASP A 323 9.94 -11.34 10.98
CA ASP A 323 11.07 -11.39 11.92
C ASP A 323 12.12 -12.44 11.57
N GLY A 324 13.36 -12.08 11.92
CA GLY A 324 14.61 -12.81 11.74
C GLY A 324 14.80 -14.13 12.49
N ASN A 325 13.81 -15.03 12.62
CA ASN A 325 13.88 -16.05 13.69
C ASN A 325 13.94 -17.53 13.27
N LYS A 326 13.97 -17.90 12.00
CA LYS A 326 14.09 -19.31 11.59
C LYS A 326 14.92 -19.47 10.30
N ARG A 327 15.59 -20.62 10.18
CA ARG A 327 16.25 -21.06 8.93
C ARG A 327 15.18 -21.59 7.97
N GLY A 328 15.42 -21.40 6.68
CA GLY A 328 14.52 -21.87 5.64
C GLY A 328 14.19 -23.37 5.77
N VAL A 329 12.92 -23.72 5.64
CA VAL A 329 12.45 -25.10 5.50
C VAL A 329 12.59 -25.47 4.03
N ASN A 330 13.28 -26.58 3.77
CA ASN A 330 13.48 -27.05 2.41
C ASN A 330 12.19 -27.71 1.88
N ASP A 331 11.26 -26.89 1.40
CA ASP A 331 9.96 -27.31 0.83
C ASP A 331 9.96 -27.18 -0.71
N THR A 332 10.97 -27.79 -1.32
CA THR A 332 11.19 -27.73 -2.77
C THR A 332 10.05 -28.37 -3.56
N GLN A 333 9.40 -29.42 -3.03
CA GLN A 333 8.34 -30.11 -3.75
C GLN A 333 7.08 -29.25 -3.85
N ARG A 334 6.62 -28.67 -2.73
CA ARG A 334 5.50 -27.71 -2.74
C ARG A 334 5.79 -26.57 -3.72
N TYR A 335 7.01 -26.03 -3.72
CA TYR A 335 7.39 -24.96 -4.65
C TYR A 335 7.21 -25.38 -6.11
N LYS A 336 7.68 -26.57 -6.49
CA LYS A 336 7.49 -27.12 -7.85
C LYS A 336 6.02 -27.34 -8.18
N ASP A 337 5.23 -27.83 -7.24
CA ASP A 337 3.79 -28.06 -7.42
C ASP A 337 3.03 -26.74 -7.62
N LEU A 338 3.46 -25.66 -6.95
CA LEU A 338 2.93 -24.32 -7.13
C LEU A 338 3.30 -23.72 -8.49
N LEU A 339 4.56 -23.90 -8.93
CA LEU A 339 4.99 -23.49 -10.27
C LEU A 339 4.23 -24.21 -11.38
N ALA A 340 3.95 -25.51 -11.21
CA ALA A 340 3.14 -26.27 -12.16
C ALA A 340 1.71 -25.74 -12.30
N GLN A 341 1.24 -24.95 -11.33
CA GLN A 341 -0.07 -24.31 -11.30
C GLN A 341 -0.01 -22.79 -11.58
N SER A 342 1.10 -22.28 -12.12
CA SER A 342 1.33 -20.83 -12.30
C SER A 342 0.23 -20.15 -13.11
N ASP A 343 -0.33 -20.81 -14.11
CA ASP A 343 -1.38 -20.23 -14.96
C ASP A 343 -2.71 -20.01 -14.22
N LYS A 344 -2.90 -20.69 -13.07
CA LYS A 344 -4.05 -20.49 -12.18
C LYS A 344 -3.71 -19.59 -11.00
N LEU A 345 -2.54 -19.77 -10.38
CA LEU A 345 -2.23 -19.19 -9.07
C LEU A 345 -1.40 -17.91 -9.14
N MET A 346 -0.69 -17.68 -10.24
CA MET A 346 0.31 -16.62 -10.35
C MET A 346 -0.05 -15.64 -11.47
N PHE A 347 0.19 -14.35 -11.25
CA PHE A 347 0.01 -13.34 -12.27
C PHE A 347 1.02 -13.56 -13.41
N PRO A 348 0.71 -13.12 -14.65
CA PRO A 348 1.61 -13.28 -15.78
C PRO A 348 3.02 -12.74 -15.49
N GLY A 349 4.03 -13.62 -15.57
CA GLY A 349 5.44 -13.28 -15.35
C GLY A 349 6.02 -13.65 -13.98
N LEU A 350 5.20 -13.81 -12.94
CA LEU A 350 5.69 -14.10 -11.58
C LEU A 350 6.52 -15.39 -11.51
N ALA A 351 6.07 -16.48 -12.14
CA ALA A 351 6.83 -17.73 -12.18
C ALA A 351 8.24 -17.55 -12.78
N GLY A 352 8.35 -16.75 -13.85
CA GLY A 352 9.64 -16.42 -14.46
C GLY A 352 10.53 -15.55 -13.57
N PHE A 353 9.93 -14.63 -12.80
CA PHE A 353 10.64 -13.84 -11.80
C PHE A 353 11.22 -14.72 -10.68
N LEU A 354 10.43 -15.67 -10.18
CA LEU A 354 10.85 -16.61 -9.14
C LEU A 354 11.98 -17.53 -9.60
N GLU A 355 11.93 -18.02 -10.84
CA GLU A 355 12.97 -18.90 -11.38
C GLU A 355 14.26 -18.14 -11.71
N SER A 356 14.15 -16.93 -12.30
CA SER A 356 15.34 -16.17 -12.74
C SER A 356 16.00 -15.37 -11.61
N GLY A 357 15.23 -14.87 -10.64
CA GLY A 357 15.71 -14.04 -9.55
C GLY A 357 15.79 -14.75 -8.19
N GLY A 358 15.16 -15.92 -8.05
CA GLY A 358 14.99 -16.60 -6.76
C GLY A 358 16.26 -17.07 -6.08
N ASP A 359 17.35 -17.25 -6.83
CA ASP A 359 18.66 -17.65 -6.30
C ASP A 359 19.63 -16.47 -6.16
N GLY A 360 19.13 -15.25 -6.38
CA GLY A 360 19.91 -14.02 -6.33
C GLY A 360 20.61 -13.74 -7.67
N SER A 361 20.43 -12.52 -8.16
CA SER A 361 20.94 -12.07 -9.47
C SER A 361 22.28 -11.33 -9.37
N CYS A 362 22.58 -10.67 -8.25
CA CYS A 362 23.77 -9.84 -8.09
C CYS A 362 24.67 -10.39 -6.98
N LYS A 363 25.89 -10.83 -7.34
CA LYS A 363 26.86 -11.38 -6.39
C LYS A 363 27.32 -10.42 -5.28
N ASP A 364 27.15 -9.11 -5.49
CA ASP A 364 27.57 -8.08 -4.54
C ASP A 364 26.40 -7.63 -3.64
N CYS A 365 25.15 -8.00 -3.97
CA CYS A 365 24.01 -7.80 -3.09
C CYS A 365 24.02 -8.85 -1.97
N ARG A 366 23.56 -8.45 -0.79
CA ARG A 366 23.44 -9.36 0.36
C ARG A 366 22.03 -9.93 0.43
N TYR A 367 21.92 -11.19 0.02
CA TYR A 367 20.78 -12.07 0.28
C TYR A 367 20.93 -12.68 1.68
N ARG A 368 19.85 -12.75 2.44
CA ARG A 368 19.88 -13.14 3.86
C ARG A 368 19.21 -14.50 4.06
N ASP A 369 19.63 -15.23 5.09
CA ASP A 369 19.00 -16.51 5.48
C ASP A 369 17.60 -16.32 6.06
N SER A 370 17.33 -15.14 6.61
CA SER A 370 16.00 -14.68 7.01
C SER A 370 15.80 -13.26 6.54
N TYR A 371 14.63 -12.99 5.95
CA TYR A 371 14.35 -11.71 5.30
C TYR A 371 13.64 -10.69 6.17
N GLY A 372 13.37 -10.99 7.44
CA GLY A 372 12.94 -9.98 8.41
C GLY A 372 14.03 -8.97 8.75
N ALA A 373 13.66 -7.90 9.45
CA ALA A 373 14.64 -6.97 10.02
C ALA A 373 15.51 -7.69 11.06
N GLU A 374 16.83 -7.56 10.94
CA GLU A 374 17.81 -8.13 11.90
C GLU A 374 18.04 -7.19 13.09
N THR A 375 17.90 -5.88 12.87
CA THR A 375 18.10 -4.82 13.85
C THR A 375 16.91 -3.86 13.84
N SER A 376 16.74 -3.10 14.92
CA SER A 376 15.77 -1.99 14.95
C SER A 376 16.14 -0.94 13.88
N HIS A 377 15.13 -0.29 13.30
CA HIS A 377 15.26 0.75 12.28
C HIS A 377 15.81 0.28 10.92
N GLU A 378 15.67 -1.00 10.58
CA GLU A 378 16.00 -1.53 9.26
C GLU A 378 14.79 -2.15 8.57
N PHE A 379 14.73 -2.05 7.24
CA PHE A 379 13.84 -2.88 6.44
C PHE A 379 14.35 -4.32 6.37
N GLY A 380 13.39 -5.22 6.09
CA GLY A 380 13.71 -6.59 5.69
C GLY A 380 14.21 -6.67 4.24
N GLY A 381 14.38 -7.88 3.75
CA GLY A 381 14.70 -8.16 2.36
C GLY A 381 16.19 -8.08 2.01
N VAL A 382 16.46 -7.95 0.72
CA VAL A 382 17.82 -7.96 0.15
C VAL A 382 18.49 -6.60 0.35
N LYS A 383 19.72 -6.59 0.84
CA LYS A 383 20.54 -5.36 0.92
C LYS A 383 21.26 -5.16 -0.42
N LEU A 384 20.87 -4.13 -1.17
CA LEU A 384 21.47 -3.81 -2.47
C LEU A 384 22.90 -3.27 -2.35
N CYS A 385 23.77 -3.66 -3.27
CA CYS A 385 25.07 -3.02 -3.47
C CYS A 385 24.92 -1.63 -4.12
N ASP A 386 25.98 -0.82 -4.09
CA ASP A 386 25.94 0.55 -4.62
C ASP A 386 25.63 0.60 -6.12
N GLY A 387 26.16 -0.35 -6.91
CA GLY A 387 25.87 -0.46 -8.33
C GLY A 387 24.38 -0.69 -8.61
N CYS A 388 23.75 -1.61 -7.88
CA CYS A 388 22.31 -1.83 -7.98
C CYS A 388 21.54 -0.58 -7.52
N LYS A 389 21.92 0.06 -6.40
CA LYS A 389 21.26 1.30 -5.94
C LYS A 389 21.27 2.40 -7.01
N SER A 390 22.36 2.55 -7.76
CA SER A 390 22.44 3.51 -8.88
C SER A 390 21.43 3.19 -9.99
N THR A 391 21.23 1.91 -10.36
CA THR A 391 20.20 1.51 -11.33
C THR A 391 18.80 1.84 -10.83
N TRP A 392 18.53 1.58 -9.55
CA TRP A 392 17.24 1.87 -8.93
C TRP A 392 16.96 3.38 -8.84
N GLN A 393 17.97 4.17 -8.50
CA GLN A 393 17.88 5.63 -8.55
C GLN A 393 17.55 6.12 -9.97
N ALA A 394 18.27 5.65 -10.99
CA ALA A 394 18.01 6.06 -12.37
C ALA A 394 16.58 5.70 -12.83
N TYR A 395 16.08 4.53 -12.42
CA TYR A 395 14.71 4.11 -12.73
C TYR A 395 13.66 5.04 -12.10
N LEU A 396 13.82 5.34 -10.81
CA LEU A 396 12.97 6.27 -10.07
C LEU A 396 12.97 7.66 -10.73
N GLU A 397 14.16 8.17 -11.06
CA GLU A 397 14.31 9.51 -11.66
C GLU A 397 13.69 9.60 -13.05
N SER A 398 13.60 8.47 -13.78
CA SER A 398 12.98 8.38 -15.11
C SER A 398 11.45 8.28 -15.12
N LEU A 399 10.79 8.24 -13.94
CA LEU A 399 9.33 8.09 -13.85
C LEU A 399 8.57 9.15 -14.66
N PRO A 400 8.91 10.46 -14.62
CA PRO A 400 8.21 11.47 -15.41
C PRO A 400 8.26 11.19 -16.92
N GLU A 401 9.41 10.81 -17.47
CA GLU A 401 9.56 10.50 -18.90
C GLU A 401 8.77 9.25 -19.28
N ARG A 402 8.82 8.20 -18.45
CA ARG A 402 8.05 6.97 -18.67
C ARG A 402 6.55 7.22 -18.58
N ALA A 403 6.11 8.02 -17.63
CA ALA A 403 4.71 8.40 -17.47
C ALA A 403 4.19 9.15 -18.69
N ARG A 404 4.90 10.18 -19.19
CA ARG A 404 4.50 10.91 -20.41
C ARG A 404 4.43 10.03 -21.65
N LYS A 405 5.28 9.00 -21.75
CA LYS A 405 5.29 8.06 -22.88
C LYS A 405 4.02 7.19 -22.90
N VAL A 406 3.58 6.74 -21.73
CA VAL A 406 2.45 5.80 -21.58
C VAL A 406 1.11 6.51 -21.43
N LEU A 407 1.12 7.69 -20.80
CA LEU A 407 -0.04 8.53 -20.49
C LEU A 407 0.19 9.91 -21.12
N PRO A 408 0.13 10.03 -22.46
CA PRO A 408 0.45 11.26 -23.18
C PRO A 408 -0.46 12.44 -22.80
N GLU A 409 -1.62 12.19 -22.20
CA GLU A 409 -2.55 13.22 -21.73
C GLU A 409 -1.94 14.12 -20.65
N ILE A 410 -0.91 13.66 -19.92
CA ILE A 410 -0.13 14.47 -18.97
C ILE A 410 0.45 15.71 -19.67
N VAL A 411 0.97 15.54 -20.88
CA VAL A 411 1.65 16.63 -21.63
C VAL A 411 0.67 17.73 -22.03
N LEU A 412 -0.62 17.40 -22.16
CA LEU A 412 -1.66 18.35 -22.58
C LEU A 412 -2.02 19.36 -21.48
N VAL A 413 -1.67 19.07 -20.23
CA VAL A 413 -2.07 19.89 -19.06
C VAL A 413 -0.88 20.48 -18.28
N GLU A 414 0.35 20.11 -18.63
CA GLU A 414 1.55 20.76 -18.10
C GLU A 414 1.62 22.22 -18.63
N VAL A 415 1.21 23.18 -17.80
CA VAL A 415 1.42 24.61 -18.08
C VAL A 415 2.89 24.94 -17.80
N ARG A 416 3.60 25.47 -18.81
CA ARG A 416 5.02 25.84 -18.72
C ARG A 416 5.27 27.11 -17.92
#